data_AF-A0ABD5MC29-F1
#
_entry.id   AF-A0ABD5MC29-F1
#
_cell.length_a   1.000
_cell.length_b   1.000
_cell.length_c   1.000
_cell.angle_alpha   90.00
_cell.angle_beta   90.00
_cell.angle_gamma   90.00
#
_symmetry.space_group_name_H-M   'P 1'
#
loop_
_entity.id
_entity.type
_entity.pdbx_description
1 polymer ?
#
loop_
_entity_poly.entity_id
_entity_poly.type
_entity_poly.pdbx_seq_one_letter_code
_entity_poly.pdbx_strand_id
1 'polypeptide(L)'
;MPISDDEWESGRAWTDLERAVAEFLGAVGPRAYSVPELHELLVDGGTVAPPESDEAGLDVVRDDEHDETASADSERVDVARMDVTEREVREAVTGLRDAEYLDSKEIRTGDGFVTYYRRCDCGMF
;
A
#
# COMPACT_ATOMS: atom_id res chain seq x y z
N MET A 1 22.59 6.56 1.74
CA MET A 1 21.17 6.68 1.35
C MET A 1 20.48 7.51 2.41
N PRO A 2 19.62 8.48 2.04
CA PRO A 2 18.75 9.14 3.03
C PRO A 2 17.74 8.13 3.58
N ILE A 3 17.40 8.26 4.87
CA ILE A 3 16.35 7.49 5.55
C ILE A 3 15.01 8.09 5.08
N SER A 4 14.08 7.26 4.63
CA SER A 4 12.73 7.73 4.25
C SER A 4 11.98 8.21 5.49
N ASP A 5 11.03 9.15 5.37
CA ASP A 5 10.22 9.65 6.50
C ASP A 5 9.57 8.48 7.26
N ASP A 6 9.13 7.47 6.51
CA ASP A 6 8.55 6.23 7.02
C ASP A 6 9.52 5.35 7.85
N GLU A 7 10.79 5.28 7.43
CA GLU A 7 11.85 4.58 8.18
C GLU A 7 12.29 5.36 9.43
N TRP A 8 12.12 6.68 9.40
CA TRP A 8 12.36 7.56 10.53
C TRP A 8 11.27 7.40 11.59
N GLU A 9 9.99 7.35 11.17
CA GLU A 9 8.85 7.10 12.05
C GLU A 9 8.88 5.69 12.67
N SER A 10 9.29 4.68 11.90
CA SER A 10 9.47 3.31 12.39
C SER A 10 10.71 3.10 13.29
N GLY A 11 11.69 4.00 13.23
CA GLY A 11 12.95 3.88 13.98
C GLY A 11 13.84 2.69 13.58
N ARG A 12 13.53 2.03 12.45
CA ARG A 12 14.23 0.85 11.92
C ARG A 12 14.43 1.01 10.43
N ALA A 13 15.62 0.65 9.94
CA ALA A 13 15.87 0.57 8.50
C ALA A 13 15.08 -0.60 7.91
N TRP A 14 14.31 -0.32 6.86
CA TRP A 14 13.49 -1.32 6.18
C TRP A 14 14.25 -1.97 5.04
N THR A 15 13.97 -3.25 4.81
CA THR A 15 14.40 -3.96 3.61
C THR A 15 13.69 -3.42 2.37
N ASP A 16 14.26 -3.64 1.19
CA ASP A 16 13.63 -3.21 -0.07
C ASP A 16 12.23 -3.83 -0.26
N LEU A 17 12.02 -5.04 0.25
CA LEU A 17 10.70 -5.70 0.25
C LEU A 17 9.71 -5.03 1.21
N GLU A 18 10.12 -4.74 2.45
CA GLU A 18 9.29 -4.01 3.41
C GLU A 18 8.92 -2.62 2.85
N ARG A 19 9.87 -1.90 2.24
CA ARG A 19 9.61 -0.61 1.61
C ARG A 19 8.62 -0.73 0.44
N ALA A 20 8.81 -1.69 -0.46
CA ALA A 20 7.91 -1.90 -1.59
C ALA A 20 6.48 -2.26 -1.14
N VAL A 21 6.35 -3.11 -0.11
CA VAL A 21 5.04 -3.47 0.46
C VAL A 21 4.39 -2.26 1.14
N ALA A 22 5.17 -1.45 1.86
CA ALA A 22 4.69 -0.25 2.53
C ALA A 22 4.19 0.80 1.53
N GLU A 23 5.00 1.11 0.50
CA GLU A 23 4.63 2.04 -0.57
C GLU A 23 3.38 1.57 -1.30
N PHE A 24 3.30 0.28 -1.63
CA PHE A 24 2.13 -0.31 -2.27
C PHE A 24 0.87 -0.14 -1.41
N LEU A 25 0.90 -0.63 -0.16
CA LEU A 25 -0.26 -0.58 0.75
C LEU A 25 -0.65 0.85 1.12
N GLY A 26 0.31 1.78 1.12
CA GLY A 26 0.05 3.21 1.29
C GLY A 26 -0.67 3.84 0.11
N ALA A 27 -0.36 3.41 -1.11
CA ALA A 27 -0.97 3.93 -2.33
C ALA A 27 -2.34 3.30 -2.66
N VAL A 28 -2.58 2.04 -2.28
CA VAL A 28 -3.86 1.35 -2.50
C VAL A 28 -4.83 1.43 -1.30
N GLY A 29 -4.44 2.17 -0.25
CA GLY A 29 -5.32 2.46 0.88
C GLY A 29 -6.66 3.03 0.42
N PRO A 30 -7.80 2.64 1.03
CA PRO A 30 -7.96 1.90 2.29
C PRO A 30 -8.03 0.36 2.14
N ARG A 31 -7.66 -0.22 0.98
CA ARG A 31 -7.83 -1.65 0.72
C ARG A 31 -6.82 -2.50 1.50
N ALA A 32 -7.29 -3.63 2.02
CA ALA A 32 -6.45 -4.61 2.72
C ALA A 32 -6.16 -5.81 1.81
N TYR A 33 -4.97 -6.37 1.93
CA TYR A 33 -4.50 -7.51 1.14
C TYR A 33 -3.97 -8.62 2.03
N SER A 34 -4.19 -9.87 1.64
CA SER A 34 -3.59 -11.03 2.29
C SER A 34 -2.18 -11.29 1.76
N VAL A 35 -1.40 -12.08 2.51
CA VAL A 35 -0.05 -12.50 2.09
C VAL A 35 -0.02 -13.15 0.70
N PRO A 36 -0.89 -14.14 0.37
CA PRO A 36 -0.87 -14.74 -0.96
C PRO A 36 -1.18 -13.72 -2.07
N GLU A 37 -2.12 -12.79 -1.86
CA GLU A 37 -2.42 -11.74 -2.83
C GLU A 37 -1.22 -10.79 -3.06
N LEU A 38 -0.55 -10.37 -1.98
CA LEU A 38 0.66 -9.54 -2.07
C LEU A 38 1.79 -10.29 -2.79
N HIS A 39 1.96 -11.57 -2.50
CA HIS A 39 2.96 -12.40 -3.15
C HIS A 39 2.71 -12.56 -4.65
N GLU A 40 1.46 -12.81 -5.06
CA GLU A 40 1.11 -12.89 -6.49
C GLU A 40 1.40 -11.56 -7.21
N LEU A 41 1.04 -10.42 -6.61
CA LEU A 41 1.29 -9.10 -7.18
C LEU A 41 2.79 -8.79 -7.32
N LEU A 42 3.59 -9.13 -6.30
CA LEU A 42 5.03 -8.90 -6.33
C LEU A 42 5.74 -9.82 -7.32
N VAL A 43 5.32 -11.09 -7.45
CA VAL A 43 5.96 -12.06 -8.35
C VAL A 43 5.57 -11.87 -9.82
N ASP A 44 4.31 -11.53 -10.09
CA ASP A 44 3.84 -11.27 -11.46
C ASP A 44 4.34 -9.89 -11.93
N GLY A 45 4.33 -8.91 -11.01
CA GLY A 45 4.50 -7.50 -11.32
C GLY A 45 3.26 -6.97 -12.03
N GLY A 46 2.89 -5.72 -11.79
CA GLY A 46 1.69 -5.19 -12.44
C GLY A 46 1.28 -3.82 -11.93
N THR A 47 0.23 -3.31 -12.55
CA THR A 47 -0.31 -1.99 -12.25
C THR A 47 -1.68 -2.18 -11.60
N VAL A 48 -1.81 -1.78 -10.33
CA VAL A 48 -3.08 -1.85 -9.57
C VAL A 48 -3.71 -0.47 -9.53
N ALA A 49 -4.95 -0.35 -10.00
CA ALA A 49 -5.71 0.87 -9.79
C ALA A 49 -6.12 0.94 -8.31
N PRO A 50 -5.80 2.04 -7.59
CA PRO A 50 -6.40 2.27 -6.29
C PRO A 50 -7.94 2.33 -6.44
N PRO A 51 -8.71 1.99 -5.40
CA PRO A 51 -10.16 2.18 -5.48
C PRO A 51 -10.45 3.64 -5.84
N GLU A 52 -11.37 3.87 -6.78
CA GLU A 52 -11.87 5.23 -7.01
C GLU A 52 -12.42 5.72 -5.67
N SER A 53 -11.73 6.70 -5.06
CA SER A 53 -12.31 7.43 -3.94
C SER A 53 -13.63 7.99 -4.45
N ASP A 54 -14.73 7.53 -3.87
CA ASP A 54 -16.08 8.05 -4.12
C ASP A 54 -16.16 9.46 -3.49
N GLU A 55 -15.32 10.38 -3.97
CA GLU A 55 -15.41 11.82 -3.75
C GLU A 55 -16.09 12.44 -4.98
N ALA A 56 -17.24 11.88 -5.34
CA ALA A 56 -18.16 12.55 -6.23
C ALA A 56 -18.81 13.71 -5.47
N GLY A 57 -18.21 14.90 -5.60
CA GLY A 57 -18.98 16.13 -5.60
C GLY A 57 -18.47 17.23 -4.67
N LEU A 58 -17.52 18.02 -5.16
CA LEU A 58 -17.60 19.47 -4.99
C LEU A 58 -17.22 20.13 -6.31
N ASP A 59 -18.28 20.58 -6.97
CA ASP A 59 -18.40 21.46 -8.12
C ASP A 59 -17.17 22.36 -8.37
N VAL A 60 -16.45 22.06 -9.45
CA VAL A 60 -15.45 22.95 -10.03
C VAL A 60 -16.19 24.11 -10.70
N VAL A 61 -16.26 25.27 -10.05
CA VAL A 61 -16.37 26.54 -10.76
C VAL A 61 -14.95 27.04 -11.00
N ARG A 62 -14.51 26.89 -12.26
CA ARG A 62 -13.18 27.25 -12.78
C ARG A 62 -13.18 28.71 -13.25
N ASP A 63 -12.23 29.49 -12.77
CA ASP A 63 -11.70 30.74 -13.34
C ASP A 63 -10.34 30.90 -12.62
N ASP A 64 -9.15 30.89 -13.21
CA ASP A 64 -8.69 31.44 -14.47
C ASP A 64 -7.22 30.97 -14.68
N GLU A 65 -6.84 30.75 -15.95
CA GLU A 65 -5.49 30.74 -16.56
C GLU A 65 -4.29 29.91 -16.01
N HIS A 66 -3.69 29.12 -16.94
CA HIS A 66 -2.33 28.48 -16.94
C HIS A 66 -2.12 27.31 -15.93
N ASP A 67 -1.58 26.13 -16.24
CA ASP A 67 -0.59 25.67 -17.22
C ASP A 67 -0.63 24.11 -17.29
N GLU A 68 -0.51 23.58 -18.50
CA GLU A 68 -0.15 22.23 -19.01
C GLU A 68 -0.06 20.97 -18.09
N THR A 69 -0.94 19.97 -18.38
CA THR A 69 -0.79 18.49 -18.16
C THR A 69 -0.67 18.00 -16.70
N ALA A 70 -1.59 17.22 -16.11
CA ALA A 70 -2.08 15.91 -16.53
C ALA A 70 -3.44 15.57 -15.87
N SER A 71 -4.13 14.64 -16.52
CA SER A 71 -5.48 14.16 -16.28
C SER A 71 -5.78 13.72 -14.85
N ALA A 72 -7.06 13.81 -14.48
CA ALA A 72 -7.66 12.93 -13.49
C ALA A 72 -7.53 11.46 -13.96
N ASP A 73 -6.42 10.80 -13.63
CA ASP A 73 -6.25 9.34 -13.67
C ASP A 73 -5.95 8.97 -12.23
N SER A 74 -6.83 8.21 -11.57
CA SER A 74 -6.56 7.63 -10.26
C SER A 74 -5.18 6.97 -10.31
N GLU A 75 -4.20 7.59 -9.63
CA GLU A 75 -2.77 7.33 -9.85
C GLU A 75 -2.49 5.84 -9.69
N ARG A 76 -2.32 5.14 -10.82
CA ARG A 76 -2.20 3.69 -10.81
C ARG A 76 -0.89 3.32 -10.13
N VAL A 77 -0.96 2.34 -9.24
CA VAL A 77 0.19 1.92 -8.45
C VAL A 77 0.94 0.85 -9.23
N ASP A 78 2.11 1.20 -9.73
CA ASP A 78 3.01 0.26 -10.39
C ASP A 78 3.79 -0.55 -9.34
N VAL A 79 3.58 -1.86 -9.36
CA VAL A 79 4.29 -2.83 -8.53
C VAL A 79 5.42 -3.43 -9.34
N ALA A 80 6.65 -3.09 -8.95
CA ALA A 80 7.83 -3.69 -9.54
C ALA A 80 7.86 -5.19 -9.26
N ARG A 81 8.12 -5.98 -10.30
CA ARG A 81 8.29 -7.43 -10.16
C ARG A 81 9.50 -7.73 -9.27
N MET A 82 9.28 -8.57 -8.26
CA MET A 82 10.30 -9.04 -7.32
C MET A 82 10.34 -10.57 -7.30
N ASP A 83 11.55 -11.14 -7.28
CA ASP A 83 11.76 -12.57 -7.08
C ASP A 83 11.75 -12.86 -5.57
N VAL A 84 10.55 -12.98 -5.00
CA VAL A 84 10.32 -13.18 -3.56
C VAL A 84 9.40 -14.35 -3.31
N THR A 85 9.59 -15.02 -2.19
CA THR A 85 8.72 -16.11 -1.75
C THR A 85 7.60 -15.61 -0.84
N GLU A 86 6.49 -16.35 -0.77
CA GLU A 86 5.38 -16.03 0.15
C GLU A 86 5.87 -15.91 1.62
N ARG A 87 6.89 -16.69 1.98
CA ARG A 87 7.50 -16.62 3.30
C ARG A 87 8.20 -15.28 3.54
N GLU A 88 8.95 -14.77 2.56
CA GLU A 88 9.60 -13.47 2.66
C GLU A 88 8.58 -12.33 2.72
N VAL A 89 7.51 -12.42 1.92
CA VAL A 89 6.39 -11.45 1.99
C VAL A 89 5.74 -11.48 3.37
N ARG A 90 5.55 -12.67 3.95
CA ARG A 90 5.02 -12.83 5.32
C ARG A 90 5.93 -12.20 6.36
N GLU A 91 7.24 -12.40 6.25
CA GLU A 91 8.23 -11.80 7.15
C GLU A 91 8.20 -10.26 7.03
N ALA A 92 8.09 -9.72 5.82
CA ALA A 92 7.98 -8.29 5.57
C ALA A 92 6.70 -7.68 6.16
N VAL A 93 5.51 -8.22 5.88
CA VAL A 93 4.26 -7.69 6.44
C VAL A 93 4.20 -7.84 7.96
N THR A 94 4.83 -8.87 8.52
CA THR A 94 4.92 -9.04 9.98
C THR A 94 5.85 -8.01 10.57
N GLY A 95 7.01 -7.76 9.94
CA GLY A 95 7.95 -6.72 10.35
C GLY A 95 7.33 -5.33 10.34
N LEU A 96 6.59 -4.98 9.29
CA LEU A 96 5.86 -3.71 9.18
C LEU A 96 4.72 -3.60 10.20
N ARG A 97 4.00 -4.69 10.47
CA ARG A 97 2.97 -4.71 11.51
C ARG A 97 3.57 -4.53 12.92
N ASP A 98 4.66 -5.23 13.22
CA ASP A 98 5.36 -5.09 14.51
C ASP A 98 5.99 -3.69 14.67
N ALA A 99 6.31 -3.03 13.56
CA ALA A 99 6.69 -1.62 13.50
C ALA A 99 5.50 -0.64 13.58
N GLU A 100 4.29 -1.13 13.85
CA GLU A 100 3.04 -0.36 13.95
C GLU A 100 2.66 0.38 12.65
N TYR A 101 3.31 0.06 11.53
CA TYR A 101 3.03 0.66 10.22
C TYR A 101 1.78 0.06 9.56
N LEU A 102 1.58 -1.25 9.73
CA LEU A 102 0.42 -1.96 9.18
C LEU A 102 -0.55 -2.39 10.28
N ASP A 103 -1.83 -2.21 10.00
CA ASP A 103 -2.92 -2.84 10.74
C ASP A 103 -3.20 -4.22 10.15
N SER A 104 -3.45 -5.21 11.01
CA SER A 104 -3.75 -6.58 10.58
C SER A 104 -5.08 -7.05 11.15
N LYS A 105 -5.89 -7.69 10.31
CA LYS A 105 -7.18 -8.24 10.71
C LYS A 105 -7.36 -9.65 10.19
N GLU A 106 -7.66 -10.57 11.10
CA GLU A 106 -8.04 -11.93 10.74
C GLU A 106 -9.53 -12.02 10.41
N ILE A 107 -9.85 -12.60 9.26
CA ILE A 107 -11.21 -12.80 8.76
C ILE A 107 -11.44 -14.30 8.56
N ARG A 108 -12.55 -14.80 9.10
CA ARG A 108 -12.99 -16.17 8.85
C ARG A 108 -13.64 -16.27 7.48
N THR A 109 -13.05 -17.10 6.62
CA THR A 109 -13.54 -17.44 5.28
C THR A 109 -14.06 -18.88 5.26
N GLY A 110 -14.63 -19.31 4.13
CA GLY A 110 -15.07 -20.70 3.94
C GLY A 110 -13.93 -21.72 3.96
N ASP A 111 -12.71 -21.30 3.66
CA ASP A 111 -11.50 -22.14 3.59
C ASP A 111 -10.67 -22.12 4.88
N GLY A 112 -10.98 -21.21 5.81
CA GLY A 112 -10.24 -21.03 7.05
C GLY A 112 -10.11 -19.57 7.47
N PHE A 113 -9.17 -19.29 8.35
CA PHE A 113 -8.86 -17.92 8.76
C PHE A 113 -7.80 -17.32 7.82
N VAL A 114 -8.05 -16.12 7.33
CA VAL A 114 -7.13 -15.37 6.46
C VAL A 114 -6.83 -14.03 7.11
N THR A 115 -5.55 -13.71 7.24
CA THR A 115 -5.10 -12.41 7.77
C THR A 115 -4.90 -11.43 6.63
N TYR A 116 -5.55 -10.28 6.75
CA TYR A 116 -5.45 -9.16 5.83
C TYR A 116 -4.65 -8.03 6.49
N TYR A 117 -3.82 -7.37 5.70
CA TYR A 117 -2.96 -6.25 6.11
C TYR A 117 -3.33 -5.00 5.31
N ARG A 118 -3.34 -3.86 5.96
CA ARG A 118 -3.51 -2.54 5.34
C ARG A 118 -2.61 -1.53 6.04
N ARG A 119 -2.34 -0.39 5.40
CA ARG A 119 -1.70 0.74 6.08
C ARG A 119 -2.48 1.08 7.35
N CYS A 120 -1.80 1.21 8.49
CA CYS A 120 -2.45 1.73 9.67
C CYS A 120 -2.78 3.20 9.41
N ASP A 121 -4.07 3.55 9.44
CA ASP A 121 -4.55 4.93 9.59
C ASP A 121 -4.36 5.38 11.05
N CYS A 122 -3.19 5.05 11.62
CA CYS A 122 -2.77 5.47 12.94
C CYS A 122 -2.57 6.98 12.84
N GLY A 123 -3.69 7.71 12.90
CA GLY A 123 -3.71 9.16 12.85
C GLY A 123 -2.75 9.70 13.90
N MET A 124 -1.87 10.59 13.46
CA MET A 124 -1.25 11.55 14.35
C MET A 124 -2.36 12.15 15.23
N PHE A 125 -2.37 11.81 16.51
CA PHE A 125 -3.11 12.51 17.56
C PHE A 125 -2.12 13.01 18.60
#